data_AF-A0AAW2TQ16-F1
#
_entry.id   AF-A0AAW2TQ16-F1
#
_cell.length_a   1.000
_cell.length_b   1.000
_cell.length_c   1.000
_cell.angle_alpha   90.00
_cell.angle_beta   90.00
_cell.angle_gamma   90.00
#
_symmetry.space_group_name_H-M   'P 1'
#
loop_
_entity.id
_entity.type
_entity.pdbx_description
1 polymer ?
#
loop_
_entity_poly.entity_id
_entity_poly.type
_entity_poly.pdbx_seq_one_letter_code
_entity_poly.pdbx_strand_id
1 'polypeptide(L)'
;MDPSVSGQAAEPIYRNKTTGEHISKEEFLKSRKKEEKPKEIKLEWGKGLAQKREAEARVQEIEKEKDKPFARSRDDPDLDAMLKERLRWGDPMGHLVKRKHLEPVLPDLGDNEKMKESGFIIPQDIPSHSWIRRGLDAAPNCYGIKPGRHWDGVDHSNGYDKELFERINVKRATEREAYGWS
;
A
#
# COMPACT_ATOMS: atom_id res chain seq x y z
N MET A 1 42.72 -54.12 9.26
CA MET A 1 41.35 -54.70 9.28
C MET A 1 40.78 -54.50 7.89
N ASP A 2 40.35 -55.57 7.22
CA ASP A 2 39.87 -55.47 5.83
C ASP A 2 38.58 -54.64 5.74
N PRO A 3 38.50 -53.67 4.82
CA PRO A 3 37.33 -52.82 4.64
C PRO A 3 36.06 -53.62 4.31
N SER A 4 36.20 -54.80 3.68
CA SER A 4 35.09 -55.72 3.38
C SER A 4 34.45 -56.35 4.62
N VAL A 5 35.16 -56.44 5.75
CA VAL A 5 34.63 -56.99 7.02
C VAL A 5 34.13 -55.88 7.93
N SER A 6 34.76 -54.70 7.85
CA SER A 6 34.46 -53.57 8.76
C SER A 6 33.21 -52.77 8.40
N GLY A 7 32.67 -52.91 7.18
CA GLY A 7 31.47 -52.19 6.73
C GLY A 7 31.61 -50.66 6.71
N GLN A 8 32.82 -50.12 6.92
CA GLN A 8 33.07 -48.68 7.12
C GLN A 8 32.74 -47.79 5.92
N ALA A 9 32.37 -48.36 4.76
CA ALA A 9 31.98 -47.63 3.55
C ALA A 9 30.73 -48.20 2.84
N ALA A 10 29.89 -48.97 3.54
CA ALA A 10 28.69 -49.54 2.93
C ALA A 10 27.64 -48.45 2.63
N GLU A 11 27.20 -48.37 1.36
CA GLU A 11 26.16 -47.42 0.98
C GLU A 11 24.78 -47.81 1.55
N PRO A 12 23.99 -46.86 2.05
CA PRO A 12 22.67 -47.13 2.60
C PRO A 12 21.70 -47.58 1.51
N ILE A 13 21.04 -48.72 1.74
CA ILE A 13 20.02 -49.28 0.85
C ILE A 13 18.66 -48.64 1.16
N TYR A 14 17.99 -48.09 0.14
CA TYR A 14 16.65 -47.54 0.26
C TYR A 14 15.60 -48.53 -0.27
N ARG A 15 14.49 -48.70 0.46
CA ARG A 15 13.40 -49.61 0.12
C ARG A 15 12.03 -48.93 0.20
N ASN A 16 11.12 -49.32 -0.68
CA ASN A 16 9.73 -48.84 -0.67
C ASN A 16 9.01 -49.40 0.55
N LYS A 17 8.39 -48.52 1.36
CA LYS A 17 7.68 -48.94 2.59
C LYS A 17 6.43 -49.80 2.29
N THR A 18 5.87 -49.67 1.10
CA THR A 18 4.62 -50.34 0.69
C THR A 18 4.86 -51.61 -0.12
N THR A 19 5.83 -51.60 -1.03
CA THR A 19 6.12 -52.74 -1.93
C THR A 19 7.39 -53.51 -1.56
N GLY A 20 8.25 -52.97 -0.68
CA GLY A 20 9.49 -53.63 -0.25
C GLY A 20 10.63 -53.65 -1.28
N GLU A 21 10.37 -53.19 -2.50
CA GLU A 21 11.35 -53.14 -3.60
C GLU A 21 12.47 -52.15 -3.32
N HIS A 22 13.65 -52.44 -3.87
CA HIS A 22 14.82 -51.57 -3.79
C HIS A 22 14.63 -50.32 -4.64
N ILE A 23 14.84 -49.15 -4.03
CA ILE A 23 14.71 -47.84 -4.67
C ILE A 23 16.10 -47.20 -4.83
N SER A 24 16.29 -46.43 -5.89
CA SER A 24 17.43 -45.53 -6.02
C SER A 24 17.45 -44.45 -4.92
N LYS A 25 18.65 -44.00 -4.53
CA LYS A 25 18.85 -42.90 -3.57
C LYS A 25 18.12 -41.62 -3.99
N GLU A 26 18.03 -41.38 -5.30
CA GLU A 26 17.41 -40.18 -5.87
C GLU A 26 15.88 -40.20 -5.74
N GLU A 27 15.24 -41.34 -5.99
CA GLU A 27 13.79 -41.52 -5.83
C GLU A 27 13.37 -41.51 -4.35
N PHE A 28 14.20 -42.03 -3.45
CA PHE A 28 13.96 -41.89 -2.01
C PHE A 28 14.06 -40.43 -1.55
N LEU A 29 15.02 -39.66 -2.08
CA LEU A 29 15.12 -38.22 -1.81
C LEU A 29 13.98 -37.43 -2.44
N LYS A 30 13.50 -37.79 -3.63
CA LYS A 30 12.32 -37.18 -4.27
C LYS A 30 11.02 -37.48 -3.52
N SER A 31 10.83 -38.70 -3.03
CA SER A 31 9.65 -39.06 -2.21
C SER A 31 9.70 -38.48 -0.80
N ARG A 32 10.90 -38.24 -0.25
CA ARG A 32 11.10 -37.55 1.03
C ARG A 32 11.01 -36.03 0.89
N LYS A 33 11.37 -35.48 -0.27
CA LYS A 33 10.87 -34.20 -0.80
C LYS A 33 9.39 -34.37 -1.22
N LYS A 34 8.57 -34.96 -0.33
CA LYS A 34 7.13 -34.79 -0.33
C LYS A 34 6.89 -33.33 -0.66
N GLU A 35 6.20 -33.11 -1.78
CA GLU A 35 5.66 -31.83 -2.24
C GLU A 35 5.74 -30.83 -1.11
N GLU A 36 6.73 -29.92 -1.16
CA GLU A 36 6.81 -28.82 -0.22
C GLU A 36 5.45 -28.15 -0.32
N LYS A 37 4.56 -28.46 0.64
CA LYS A 37 3.21 -27.92 0.66
C LYS A 37 3.41 -26.42 0.46
N PRO A 38 2.73 -25.80 -0.53
CA PRO A 38 2.93 -24.40 -0.82
C PRO A 38 2.87 -23.67 0.52
N LYS A 39 3.98 -23.03 0.90
CA LYS A 39 4.14 -22.42 2.22
C LYS A 39 2.89 -21.62 2.47
N GLU A 40 2.14 -21.96 3.53
CA GLU A 40 0.86 -21.31 3.84
C GLU A 40 1.07 -19.81 3.71
N ILE A 41 0.40 -19.20 2.72
CA ILE A 41 0.43 -17.77 2.52
C ILE A 41 -0.19 -17.22 3.78
N LYS A 42 0.64 -16.73 4.71
CA LYS A 42 0.16 -16.10 5.94
C LYS A 42 -0.64 -14.88 5.50
N LEU A 43 -1.97 -15.00 5.48
CA LEU A 43 -2.82 -13.86 5.25
C LEU A 43 -2.55 -12.87 6.39
N GLU A 44 -1.92 -11.74 6.07
CA GLU A 44 -1.68 -10.67 7.02
C GLU A 44 -3.01 -9.92 7.26
N TRP A 45 -3.87 -10.50 8.10
CA TRP A 45 -5.14 -9.90 8.53
C TRP A 45 -4.96 -8.70 9.49
N GLY A 46 -3.73 -8.43 9.96
CA GLY A 46 -3.45 -7.43 11.00
C GLY A 46 -2.88 -6.09 10.52
N LYS A 47 -2.55 -5.94 9.24
CA LYS A 47 -1.99 -4.68 8.70
C LYS A 47 -3.03 -3.93 7.87
N GLY A 48 -3.09 -2.61 8.04
CA GLY A 48 -4.01 -1.75 7.30
C GLY A 48 -3.69 -1.70 5.81
N LEU A 49 -4.71 -1.56 4.96
CA LEU A 49 -4.56 -1.46 3.50
C LEU A 49 -3.67 -0.27 3.09
N ALA A 50 -3.84 0.88 3.75
CA ALA A 50 -3.05 2.08 3.49
C ALA A 50 -1.57 1.87 3.79
N GLN A 51 -1.24 1.21 4.91
CA GLN A 51 0.14 0.90 5.30
C GLN A 51 0.83 -0.02 4.29
N LYS A 52 0.08 -0.99 3.72
CA LYS A 52 0.60 -1.87 2.66
C LYS A 52 0.87 -1.09 1.38
N ARG A 53 -0.08 -0.28 0.93
CA ARG A 53 0.07 0.57 -0.26
C ARG A 53 1.23 1.55 -0.12
N GLU A 54 1.39 2.15 1.05
CA GLU A 54 2.52 3.04 1.35
C GLU A 54 3.86 2.30 1.34
N ALA A 55 3.92 1.08 1.88
CA ALA A 55 5.12 0.25 1.82
C ALA A 55 5.47 -0.13 0.37
N GLU A 56 4.48 -0.51 -0.44
CA GLU A 56 4.67 -0.80 -1.87
C GLU A 56 5.12 0.43 -2.65
N ALA A 57 4.46 1.57 -2.44
CA ALA A 57 4.85 2.85 -3.06
C ALA A 57 6.28 3.25 -2.69
N ARG A 58 6.65 3.11 -1.41
CA ARG A 58 8.01 3.38 -0.93
C ARG A 58 9.05 2.46 -1.59
N VAL A 59 8.75 1.19 -1.82
CA VAL A 59 9.66 0.28 -2.54
C VAL A 59 9.85 0.76 -3.99
N GLN A 60 8.76 1.12 -4.67
CA GLN A 60 8.84 1.67 -6.04
C GLN A 60 9.59 3.00 -6.10
N GLU A 61 9.43 3.87 -5.11
CA GLU A 61 10.19 5.12 -5.00
C GLU A 61 11.68 4.84 -4.80
N ILE A 62 12.04 3.93 -3.90
CA ILE A 62 13.44 3.53 -3.68
C ILE A 62 14.05 2.97 -4.97
N GLU A 63 13.32 2.16 -5.73
CA GLU A 63 13.79 1.64 -7.02
C GLU A 63 14.05 2.77 -8.03
N LYS A 64 13.12 3.73 -8.15
CA LYS A 64 13.31 4.92 -8.99
C LYS A 64 14.45 5.81 -8.50
N GLU A 65 14.66 5.91 -7.19
CA GLU A 65 15.73 6.72 -6.59
C GLU A 65 17.11 6.12 -6.81
N LYS A 66 17.24 4.80 -6.92
CA LYS A 66 18.53 4.14 -7.26
C LYS A 66 19.11 4.66 -8.58
N ASP A 67 18.24 4.94 -9.55
CA ASP A 67 18.64 5.42 -10.87
C ASP A 67 18.79 6.95 -10.93
N LYS A 68 18.27 7.68 -9.92
CA LYS A 68 18.28 9.14 -9.89
C LYS A 68 19.60 9.69 -9.35
N PRO A 69 20.05 10.85 -9.84
CA PRO A 69 21.19 11.54 -9.25
C PRO A 69 20.88 12.02 -7.83
N PHE A 70 21.91 12.13 -6.98
CA PHE A 70 21.76 12.53 -5.57
C PHE A 70 21.12 13.92 -5.40
N ALA A 71 21.48 14.88 -6.25
CA ALA A 71 20.95 16.24 -6.21
C ALA A 71 20.05 16.49 -7.43
N ARG A 72 18.93 17.18 -7.20
CA ARG A 72 18.05 17.65 -8.26
C ARG A 72 18.65 18.89 -8.93
N SER A 73 18.77 18.87 -10.25
CA SER A 73 19.25 20.01 -11.03
C SER A 73 18.09 20.91 -11.50
N ARG A 74 18.42 22.10 -11.98
CA ARG A 74 17.43 23.01 -12.57
C ARG A 74 16.77 22.40 -13.83
N ASP A 75 17.53 21.57 -14.56
CA ASP A 75 17.14 21.03 -15.86
C ASP A 75 16.60 19.58 -15.73
N ASP A 76 16.18 19.17 -14.53
CA ASP A 76 15.61 17.85 -14.28
C ASP A 76 14.28 17.67 -15.03
N PRO A 77 14.14 16.64 -15.89
CA PRO A 77 12.93 16.44 -16.69
C PRO A 77 11.70 16.12 -15.82
N ASP A 78 11.87 15.35 -14.75
CA ASP A 78 10.81 15.03 -13.79
C ASP A 78 10.24 16.28 -13.11
N LEU A 79 11.12 17.20 -12.71
CA LEU A 79 10.75 18.45 -12.05
C LEU A 79 10.01 19.37 -13.02
N ASP A 80 10.53 19.52 -14.23
CA ASP A 80 9.91 20.34 -15.28
C ASP A 80 8.52 19.81 -15.66
N ALA A 81 8.36 18.49 -15.78
CA ALA A 81 7.06 17.84 -15.99
C ALA A 81 6.08 18.15 -14.85
N MET A 82 6.50 17.99 -13.59
CA MET A 82 5.66 18.29 -12.42
C MET A 82 5.23 19.78 -12.38
N LEU A 83 6.13 20.71 -12.71
CA LEU A 83 5.84 22.14 -12.71
C LEU A 83 4.91 22.57 -13.86
N LYS A 84 5.00 21.88 -15.01
CA LYS A 84 4.09 22.07 -16.16
C LYS A 84 2.68 21.56 -15.88
N GLU A 85 2.54 20.48 -15.11
CA GLU A 85 1.23 19.93 -14.75
C GLU A 85 0.48 20.73 -13.67
N ARG A 86 1.20 21.51 -12.85
CA ARG A 86 0.59 22.28 -11.77
C ARG A 86 -0.39 23.32 -12.31
N LEU A 87 -1.66 23.20 -11.90
CA LEU A 87 -2.67 24.23 -12.14
C LEU A 87 -2.29 25.53 -11.40
N ARG A 88 -2.16 26.63 -12.14
CA ARG A 88 -1.88 27.96 -11.58
C ARG A 88 -3.14 28.78 -11.53
N TRP A 89 -3.42 29.35 -10.36
CA TRP A 89 -4.52 30.29 -10.20
C TRP A 89 -4.21 31.57 -11.00
N GLY A 90 -5.20 32.08 -11.74
CA GLY A 90 -5.05 33.27 -12.58
C GLY A 90 -4.44 33.04 -13.97
N ASP A 91 -4.19 31.79 -14.38
CA ASP A 91 -3.75 31.48 -15.75
C ASP A 91 -4.91 31.67 -16.75
N PRO A 92 -4.82 32.62 -17.71
CA PRO A 92 -5.88 32.84 -18.69
C PRO A 92 -6.11 31.61 -19.59
N MET A 93 -5.09 30.78 -19.86
CA MET A 93 -5.23 29.58 -20.67
C MET A 93 -5.68 28.35 -19.87
N GLY A 94 -5.71 28.46 -18.53
CA GLY A 94 -5.96 27.34 -17.64
C GLY A 94 -7.29 26.64 -17.90
N HIS A 95 -8.30 27.35 -18.42
CA HIS A 95 -9.62 26.83 -18.79
C HIS A 95 -9.62 25.95 -20.06
N LEU A 96 -8.74 26.23 -21.03
CA LEU A 96 -8.63 25.47 -22.29
C LEU A 96 -7.93 24.12 -22.05
N VAL A 97 -6.99 24.10 -21.10
CA VAL A 97 -6.19 22.91 -20.74
C VAL A 97 -6.86 22.07 -19.65
N LYS A 98 -8.03 22.48 -19.13
CA LYS A 98 -8.74 21.70 -18.09
C LYS A 98 -9.05 20.32 -18.64
N ARG A 99 -8.41 19.30 -18.06
CA ARG A 99 -8.96 17.94 -18.07
C ARG A 99 -10.37 18.06 -17.49
N LYS A 100 -11.40 17.71 -18.28
CA LYS A 100 -12.82 17.80 -17.90
C LYS A 100 -12.97 17.22 -16.50
N HIS A 101 -13.35 18.08 -15.56
CA HIS A 101 -13.70 17.80 -14.17
C HIS A 101 -13.13 16.50 -13.59
N LEU A 102 -12.10 16.68 -12.76
CA LEU A 102 -11.62 15.71 -11.78
C LEU A 102 -12.80 15.28 -10.89
N GLU A 103 -13.63 14.34 -11.34
CA GLU A 103 -14.26 13.45 -10.39
C GLU A 103 -13.12 12.98 -9.49
N PRO A 104 -13.23 13.10 -8.16
CA PRO A 104 -12.19 12.63 -7.28
C PRO A 104 -11.94 11.17 -7.69
N VAL A 105 -10.76 10.92 -8.28
CA VAL A 105 -10.33 9.59 -8.68
C VAL A 105 -10.08 8.87 -7.37
N LEU A 106 -11.17 8.41 -6.80
CA LEU A 106 -11.16 7.72 -5.55
C LEU A 106 -10.49 6.39 -5.83
N PRO A 107 -9.47 6.02 -5.03
CA PRO A 107 -8.75 4.79 -5.22
C PRO A 107 -9.74 3.63 -5.32
N ASP A 108 -9.59 2.80 -6.34
CA ASP A 108 -10.35 1.56 -6.40
C ASP A 108 -9.89 0.69 -5.21
N LEU A 109 -10.85 0.31 -4.38
CA LEU A 109 -10.60 -0.53 -3.22
C LEU A 109 -10.49 -2.01 -3.62
N GLY A 110 -11.03 -2.38 -4.78
CA GLY A 110 -11.07 -3.75 -5.31
C GLY A 110 -9.96 -4.08 -6.31
N ASP A 111 -9.01 -3.16 -6.57
CA ASP A 111 -8.00 -3.38 -7.61
C ASP A 111 -6.95 -4.46 -7.30
N ASN A 112 -6.88 -4.92 -6.05
CA ASN A 112 -5.94 -5.96 -5.66
C ASN A 112 -6.25 -7.30 -6.35
N GLU A 113 -5.28 -7.85 -7.08
CA GLU A 113 -5.40 -9.15 -7.79
C GLU A 113 -5.90 -10.27 -6.87
N LYS A 114 -5.34 -10.35 -5.66
CA LYS A 114 -5.73 -11.34 -4.64
C LYS A 114 -7.19 -11.20 -4.19
N MET A 115 -7.74 -9.98 -4.19
CA MET A 115 -9.17 -9.76 -3.87
C MET A 115 -10.05 -10.17 -5.05
N LYS A 116 -9.63 -9.90 -6.29
CA LYS A 116 -10.34 -10.35 -7.50
C LYS A 116 -10.42 -11.88 -7.55
N GLU A 117 -9.33 -12.58 -7.22
CA GLU A 117 -9.27 -14.05 -7.12
C GLU A 117 -10.21 -14.63 -6.05
N SER A 118 -10.40 -13.92 -4.92
CA SER A 118 -11.29 -14.36 -3.85
C SER A 118 -12.79 -14.20 -4.17
N GLY A 119 -13.15 -13.53 -5.27
CA GLY A 119 -14.54 -13.24 -5.64
C GLY A 119 -15.23 -12.20 -4.74
N PHE A 120 -14.49 -11.54 -3.85
CA PHE A 120 -15.04 -10.49 -2.98
C PHE A 120 -15.04 -9.14 -3.72
N ILE A 121 -16.24 -8.66 -4.09
CA ILE A 121 -16.42 -7.42 -4.85
C ILE A 121 -16.80 -6.29 -3.89
N ILE A 122 -15.98 -5.23 -3.85
CA ILE A 122 -16.29 -3.99 -3.11
C ILE A 122 -17.07 -3.06 -4.05
N PRO A 123 -18.31 -2.66 -3.73
CA PRO A 123 -19.06 -1.70 -4.54
C PRO A 123 -18.30 -0.38 -4.70
N GLN A 124 -17.99 -0.02 -5.95
CA GLN A 124 -17.29 1.24 -6.28
C GLN A 124 -18.25 2.38 -6.64
N ASP A 125 -19.53 2.07 -6.83
CA ASP A 125 -20.54 3.06 -7.18
C ASP A 125 -20.71 4.09 -6.06
N ILE A 126 -20.80 5.36 -6.45
CA ILE A 126 -21.04 6.46 -5.53
C ILE A 126 -22.56 6.59 -5.31
N PRO A 127 -23.09 6.38 -4.08
CA PRO A 127 -24.52 6.48 -3.81
C PRO A 127 -25.07 7.90 -3.99
N SER A 128 -26.38 8.02 -4.26
CA SER A 128 -27.08 9.31 -4.39
C SER A 128 -27.00 10.20 -3.16
N HIS A 129 -26.98 9.61 -1.96
CA HIS A 129 -26.89 10.34 -0.69
C HIS A 129 -25.46 10.76 -0.32
N SER A 130 -24.46 10.34 -1.10
CA SER A 130 -23.06 10.62 -0.78
C SER A 130 -22.74 12.10 -0.74
N TRP A 131 -21.83 12.49 0.16
CA TRP A 131 -21.26 13.83 0.24
C TRP A 131 -20.66 14.29 -1.10
N ILE A 132 -20.10 13.36 -1.87
CA ILE A 132 -19.50 13.61 -3.18
C ILE A 132 -20.54 14.03 -4.21
N ARG A 133 -21.64 13.28 -4.34
CA ARG A 133 -22.72 13.64 -5.28
C ARG A 133 -23.46 14.89 -4.85
N ARG A 134 -23.60 15.10 -3.54
CA ARG A 134 -24.23 16.29 -2.97
C ARG A 134 -23.33 17.53 -3.03
N GLY A 135 -22.03 17.36 -3.29
CA GLY A 135 -21.06 18.47 -3.27
C GLY A 135 -20.94 19.12 -1.89
N LEU A 136 -21.13 18.34 -0.82
CA LEU A 136 -20.93 18.82 0.55
C LEU A 136 -19.45 18.83 0.86
N ASP A 137 -18.99 19.79 1.67
CA ASP A 137 -17.63 19.78 2.19
C ASP A 137 -17.56 18.95 3.47
N ALA A 138 -16.59 18.04 3.53
CA ALA A 138 -16.32 17.26 4.72
C ALA A 138 -15.65 18.12 5.80
N ALA A 139 -16.07 17.95 7.05
CA ALA A 139 -15.36 18.56 8.18
C ALA A 139 -13.89 18.08 8.20
N PRO A 140 -12.93 18.98 8.42
CA PRO A 140 -11.53 18.60 8.49
C PRO A 140 -11.31 17.73 9.74
N ASN A 141 -10.47 16.71 9.61
CA ASN A 141 -9.96 15.92 10.73
C ASN A 141 -8.46 16.14 10.86
N CYS A 142 -7.92 15.76 12.02
CA CYS A 142 -6.49 15.90 12.33
C CYS A 142 -5.56 15.16 11.35
N TYR A 143 -6.05 14.15 10.63
CA TYR A 143 -5.27 13.35 9.69
C TYR A 143 -5.42 13.76 8.22
N GLY A 144 -6.24 14.76 7.90
CA GLY A 144 -6.57 15.16 6.52
C GLY A 144 -7.25 14.06 5.68
N ILE A 145 -7.80 13.02 6.32
CA ILE A 145 -8.43 11.89 5.64
C ILE A 145 -9.84 12.29 5.19
N LYS A 146 -10.12 12.18 3.90
CA LYS A 146 -11.46 12.46 3.37
C LYS A 146 -12.43 11.31 3.66
N PRO A 147 -13.72 11.60 3.91
CA PRO A 147 -14.73 10.56 4.09
C PRO A 147 -14.88 9.66 2.85
N GLY A 148 -15.32 8.42 3.07
CA GLY A 148 -15.56 7.45 2.00
C GLY A 148 -16.74 7.81 1.10
N ARG A 149 -16.87 7.08 -0.02
CA ARG A 149 -17.96 7.25 -1.02
C ARG A 149 -19.36 7.26 -0.43
N HIS A 150 -19.58 6.53 0.66
CA HIS A 150 -20.90 6.24 1.23
C HIS A 150 -21.29 7.18 2.38
N TRP A 151 -20.43 8.12 2.76
CA TRP A 151 -20.76 9.07 3.82
C TRP A 151 -21.82 10.06 3.33
N ASP A 152 -22.87 10.28 4.13
CA ASP A 152 -24.07 11.05 3.79
C ASP A 152 -23.90 12.58 3.96
N GLY A 153 -22.78 12.99 4.58
CA GLY A 153 -22.43 14.38 4.84
C GLY A 153 -22.90 14.90 6.21
N VAL A 154 -23.52 14.07 7.05
CA VAL A 154 -23.99 14.49 8.37
C VAL A 154 -22.87 14.28 9.42
N ASP A 155 -22.55 15.35 10.15
CA ASP A 155 -21.55 15.33 11.22
C ASP A 155 -22.14 14.70 12.48
N HIS A 156 -21.63 13.51 12.84
CA HIS A 156 -21.98 12.77 14.06
C HIS A 156 -20.84 12.76 15.09
N SER A 157 -19.99 13.79 15.09
CA SER A 157 -18.86 13.89 15.99
C SER A 157 -19.25 14.41 17.39
N ASN A 158 -18.37 14.17 18.35
CA ASN A 158 -18.44 14.77 19.69
C ASN A 158 -17.80 16.18 19.76
N GLY A 159 -17.33 16.73 18.64
CA GLY A 159 -16.64 18.03 18.58
C GLY A 159 -15.13 18.00 18.89
N TYR A 160 -14.52 16.85 19.19
CA TYR A 160 -13.10 16.76 19.57
C TYR A 160 -12.14 17.42 18.57
N ASP A 161 -12.29 17.13 17.27
CA ASP A 161 -11.40 17.68 16.23
C ASP A 161 -11.52 19.22 16.15
N LYS A 162 -12.73 19.77 16.35
CA LYS A 162 -12.97 21.21 16.36
C LYS A 162 -12.21 21.88 17.52
N GLU A 163 -12.37 21.34 18.73
CA GLU A 163 -11.65 21.82 19.91
C GLU A 163 -10.13 21.70 19.75
N LEU A 164 -9.65 20.61 19.14
CA LEU A 164 -8.23 20.40 18.91
C LEU A 164 -7.65 21.48 18.00
N PHE A 165 -8.33 21.80 16.89
CA PHE A 165 -7.89 22.88 15.99
C PHE A 165 -7.91 24.25 16.66
N GLU A 166 -8.93 24.54 17.47
CA GLU A 166 -8.99 25.76 18.26
C GLU A 166 -7.78 25.87 19.21
N ARG A 167 -7.49 24.81 19.96
CA ARG A 167 -6.33 24.77 20.87
C ARG A 167 -5.00 24.98 20.13
N ILE A 168 -4.82 24.34 18.98
CA ILE A 168 -3.61 24.51 18.14
C ILE A 168 -3.48 25.95 17.66
N ASN A 169 -4.59 26.56 17.21
CA ASN A 169 -4.61 27.94 16.73
C ASN A 169 -4.31 28.93 17.84
N VAL A 170 -4.91 28.74 19.02
CA VAL A 170 -4.63 29.56 20.21
C VAL A 170 -3.16 29.47 20.58
N LYS A 171 -2.60 28.25 20.66
CA LYS A 171 -1.18 28.05 20.97
C LYS A 171 -0.29 28.80 19.96
N ARG A 172 -0.54 28.64 18.67
CA ARG A 172 0.23 29.31 17.61
C ARG A 172 0.11 30.84 17.66
N ALA A 173 -1.07 31.36 18.01
CA ALA A 173 -1.29 32.79 18.20
C ALA A 173 -0.48 33.31 19.39
N THR A 174 -0.56 32.63 20.55
CA THR A 174 0.17 33.02 21.75
C THR A 174 1.68 32.97 21.58
N GLU A 175 2.23 31.97 20.87
CA GLU A 175 3.66 31.89 20.56
C GLU A 175 4.11 33.07 19.68
N ARG A 176 3.31 33.44 18.68
CA ARG A 176 3.59 34.58 17.81
C ARG A 176 3.52 35.91 18.56
N GLU A 177 2.52 36.06 19.42
CA GLU A 177 2.41 37.23 20.30
C GLU A 177 3.62 37.29 21.21
N ALA A 178 3.95 36.22 21.93
CA ALA A 178 5.11 36.17 22.82
C ALA A 178 6.41 36.53 22.10
N TYR A 179 6.63 36.04 20.87
CA TYR A 179 7.77 36.42 20.04
C TYR A 179 7.74 37.90 19.62
N GLY A 180 6.57 38.48 19.37
CA GLY A 180 6.42 39.91 19.08
C GLY A 180 6.61 40.81 20.30
N TRP A 181 6.41 40.28 21.51
CA TRP A 181 6.59 40.98 22.79
C TRP A 181 7.98 40.78 23.41
N SER A 182 8.78 39.84 22.92
CA SER A 182 10.19 39.64 23.30
C SER A 182 11.13 40.52 22.49
#